data_AF-M8DQK2-F1
#
_entry.id   AF-M8DQK2-F1
#
_cell.length_a   1.000
_cell.length_b   1.000
_cell.length_c   1.000
_cell.angle_alpha   90.00
_cell.angle_beta   90.00
_cell.angle_gamma   90.00
#
_symmetry.space_group_name_H-M   'P 1'
#
loop_
_entity.id
_entity.type
_entity.pdbx_description
1 polymer ?
#
loop_
_entity_poly.entity_id
_entity_poly.type
_entity_poly.pdbx_seq_one_letter_code
_entity_poly.pdbx_strand_id
1 'polypeptide(L)'
;MSLEILDKPLMKSLLDGTIPFHEVMYAYDIRLHIIFNLPSSVLGFTYISGKGNYHILLNGNVNYRTQVKVLLHEIHHILNDMTKTSYFIGLNMEHIEIEEEADRVADEVLEYLAASQ
;
A
#
# COMPACT_ATOMS: atom_id res chain seq x y z
N MET A 1 3.58 17.48 -4.59
CA MET A 1 2.39 17.62 -3.72
C MET A 1 1.86 16.21 -3.48
N SER A 2 1.75 15.78 -2.23
CA SER A 2 1.32 14.44 -1.77
C SER A 2 0.18 13.77 -2.55
N LEU A 3 -0.79 14.55 -3.05
CA LEU A 3 -1.92 14.06 -3.86
C LEU A 3 -1.54 13.63 -5.29
N GLU A 4 -0.29 13.83 -5.74
CA GLU A 4 0.19 13.34 -7.04
C GLU A 4 0.09 11.82 -7.18
N ILE A 5 0.09 11.08 -6.06
CA ILE A 5 -0.16 9.64 -6.07
C ILE A 5 -1.56 9.32 -6.63
N LEU A 6 -2.55 10.18 -6.40
CA LEU A 6 -3.93 10.01 -6.90
C LEU A 6 -3.99 10.08 -8.42
N ASP A 7 -3.00 10.74 -9.04
CA ASP A 7 -2.91 10.84 -10.49
C ASP A 7 -2.31 9.61 -11.15
N LYS A 8 -1.70 8.70 -10.37
CA LYS A 8 -1.09 7.47 -10.88
C LYS A 8 -2.17 6.52 -11.42
N PRO A 9 -1.91 5.79 -12.53
CA PRO A 9 -2.91 4.93 -13.16
C PRO A 9 -3.58 3.93 -12.22
N LEU A 10 -2.82 3.32 -11.31
CA LEU A 10 -3.35 2.40 -10.29
C LEU A 10 -4.37 3.10 -9.39
N MET A 11 -4.01 4.24 -8.79
CA MET A 11 -4.90 4.98 -7.89
C MET A 11 -6.15 5.47 -8.61
N LYS A 12 -6.01 6.00 -9.84
CA LYS A 12 -7.17 6.37 -10.67
C LYS A 12 -8.12 5.20 -10.89
N SER A 13 -7.58 4.03 -11.22
CA SER A 13 -8.38 2.82 -11.46
C SER A 13 -9.10 2.34 -10.20
N LEU A 14 -8.43 2.42 -9.03
CA LEU A 14 -9.02 2.06 -7.75
C LEU A 14 -10.15 3.01 -7.33
N LEU A 15 -10.00 4.31 -7.60
CA LEU A 15 -10.97 5.34 -7.21
C LEU A 15 -12.15 5.48 -8.17
N ASP A 16 -11.95 5.20 -9.46
CA ASP A 16 -12.99 5.24 -10.48
C ASP A 16 -14.09 4.20 -10.21
N GLY A 17 -13.74 3.07 -9.59
CA GLY A 17 -14.69 2.08 -9.09
C GLY A 17 -15.48 1.33 -10.17
N THR A 18 -15.22 1.56 -11.46
CA THR A 18 -15.86 0.84 -12.57
C THR A 18 -15.39 -0.60 -12.69
N ILE A 19 -14.16 -0.89 -12.25
CA ILE A 19 -13.57 -2.22 -12.20
C ILE A 19 -13.49 -2.65 -10.72
N PRO A 20 -13.89 -3.89 -10.37
CA PRO A 20 -13.77 -4.39 -9.01
C PRO A 20 -12.34 -4.26 -8.46
N PHE A 21 -12.20 -3.86 -7.20
CA PHE A 21 -10.92 -3.66 -6.52
C PHE A 21 -9.91 -4.78 -6.78
N HIS A 22 -10.33 -6.04 -6.63
CA HIS A 22 -9.44 -7.19 -6.79
C HIS A 22 -8.96 -7.39 -8.23
N GLU A 23 -9.78 -7.03 -9.23
CA GLU A 23 -9.39 -7.08 -10.64
C GLU A 23 -8.40 -5.97 -10.97
N VAL A 24 -8.59 -4.76 -10.42
CA VAL A 24 -7.61 -3.68 -10.55
C VAL A 24 -6.27 -4.12 -9.96
N MET A 25 -6.25 -4.60 -8.72
CA MET A 25 -5.00 -5.05 -8.08
C MET A 25 -4.32 -6.16 -8.90
N TYR A 26 -5.09 -7.12 -9.39
CA TYR A 26 -4.58 -8.20 -10.24
C TYR A 26 -3.99 -7.70 -11.56
N ALA A 27 -4.61 -6.72 -12.21
CA ALA A 27 -4.12 -6.14 -13.47
C ALA A 27 -2.80 -5.39 -13.33
N TYR A 28 -2.44 -4.95 -12.12
CA TYR A 28 -1.15 -4.32 -11.79
C TYR A 28 -0.16 -5.31 -11.15
N ASP A 29 -0.39 -6.62 -11.25
CA ASP A 29 0.42 -7.68 -10.66
C ASP A 29 0.56 -7.59 -9.14
N ILE A 30 -0.44 -7.01 -8.45
CA ILE A 30 -0.47 -6.84 -7.00
C ILE A 30 -1.38 -7.87 -6.36
N ARG A 31 -0.84 -8.63 -5.40
CA ARG A 31 -1.58 -9.62 -4.60
C ARG A 31 -1.70 -9.14 -3.17
N LEU A 32 -2.93 -8.91 -2.71
CA LEU A 32 -3.24 -8.52 -1.34
C LEU A 32 -3.54 -9.74 -0.46
N HIS A 33 -2.94 -9.81 0.72
CA HIS A 33 -3.17 -10.86 1.71
C HIS A 33 -3.48 -10.25 3.07
N ILE A 34 -4.45 -10.82 3.78
CA ILE A 34 -4.75 -10.45 5.17
C ILE A 34 -4.30 -11.61 6.06
N ILE A 35 -3.39 -11.33 7.00
CA ILE A 35 -2.70 -12.35 7.79
C ILE A 35 -2.99 -12.14 9.28
N PHE A 36 -3.56 -13.15 9.94
CA PHE A 36 -3.98 -13.07 11.36
C PHE A 36 -2.95 -13.58 12.36
N ASN A 37 -1.81 -14.11 11.90
CA ASN A 37 -0.73 -14.61 12.77
C ASN A 37 0.53 -13.73 12.74
N LEU A 38 0.39 -12.44 12.37
CA LEU A 38 1.49 -11.48 12.45
C LEU A 38 1.64 -10.91 13.87
N PRO A 39 2.89 -10.67 14.34
CA PRO A 39 3.13 -9.90 15.55
C PRO A 39 2.43 -8.54 15.50
N SER A 40 1.95 -8.04 16.64
CA SER A 40 1.27 -6.73 16.71
C SER A 40 2.14 -5.54 16.31
N SER A 41 3.47 -5.70 16.35
CA SER A 41 4.44 -4.70 15.90
C SER A 41 4.54 -4.59 14.37
N VAL A 42 4.01 -5.54 13.61
CA VAL A 42 4.02 -5.53 12.14
C VAL A 42 2.61 -5.23 11.66
N LEU A 43 2.39 -4.04 11.10
CA LEU A 43 1.08 -3.62 10.60
C LEU A 43 0.81 -4.09 9.16
N GLY A 44 1.88 -4.19 8.36
CA GLY A 44 1.88 -4.75 7.03
C GLY A 44 3.29 -4.71 6.44
N PHE A 45 3.45 -5.29 5.26
CA PHE A 45 4.69 -5.24 4.50
C PHE A 45 4.46 -5.59 3.03
N THR A 46 5.36 -5.12 2.16
CA THR A 46 5.37 -5.43 0.72
C THR A 46 6.67 -6.09 0.28
N TYR A 47 6.56 -7.03 -0.66
CA TYR A 47 7.72 -7.60 -1.36
C TYR A 47 7.39 -7.96 -2.81
N ILE A 48 8.44 -8.13 -3.64
CA ILE A 48 8.31 -8.67 -5.01
C ILE A 48 8.67 -10.15 -5.01
N SER A 49 7.78 -10.99 -5.54
CA SER A 49 8.06 -12.41 -5.78
C SER A 49 9.13 -12.61 -6.86
N GLY A 50 9.77 -13.79 -6.91
CA GLY A 50 10.71 -14.11 -7.99
C GLY A 50 10.12 -14.09 -9.41
N LYS A 51 8.79 -14.01 -9.55
CA LYS A 51 8.08 -13.86 -10.84
C LYS A 51 7.72 -12.42 -11.18
N GLY A 52 8.12 -11.44 -10.36
CA GLY A 52 7.84 -10.03 -10.58
C GLY A 52 6.49 -9.53 -10.04
N ASN A 53 5.67 -10.39 -9.43
CA ASN A 53 4.41 -9.96 -8.80
C ASN A 53 4.70 -9.27 -7.46
N TYR A 54 4.02 -8.17 -7.19
CA TYR A 54 3.98 -7.52 -5.88
C TYR A 54 3.06 -8.28 -4.94
N HIS A 55 3.47 -8.41 -3.68
CA HIS A 55 2.68 -8.98 -2.62
C HIS A 55 2.59 -7.99 -1.47
N ILE A 56 1.38 -7.57 -1.14
CA ILE A 56 1.06 -6.74 0.03
C ILE A 56 0.45 -7.66 1.09
N LEU A 57 0.98 -7.61 2.30
CA LEU A 57 0.48 -8.37 3.45
C LEU A 57 0.05 -7.38 4.52
N LEU A 58 -1.21 -7.47 4.94
CA LEU A 58 -1.78 -6.63 5.98
C LEU A 58 -2.06 -7.46 7.23
N ASN A 59 -1.84 -6.86 8.40
CA ASN A 59 -2.17 -7.50 9.66
C ASN A 59 -3.69 -7.56 9.86
N GLY A 60 -4.25 -8.77 9.91
CA GLY A 60 -5.68 -8.99 10.15
C GLY A 60 -6.13 -8.65 11.57
N ASN A 61 -5.19 -8.48 12.52
CA ASN A 61 -5.49 -8.18 13.92
C ASN A 61 -5.69 -6.69 14.21
N VAL A 62 -5.54 -5.81 13.21
CA VAL A 62 -5.82 -4.37 13.35
C VAL A 62 -7.14 -3.99 12.71
N ASN A 63 -7.70 -2.85 13.11
CA ASN A 63 -9.00 -2.40 12.59
C ASN A 63 -8.92 -2.04 11.09
N TYR A 64 -10.08 -2.03 10.43
CA TYR A 64 -10.18 -1.78 8.99
C TYR A 64 -9.55 -0.45 8.54
N ARG A 65 -9.73 0.64 9.32
CA ARG A 65 -9.15 1.95 8.97
C ARG A 65 -7.63 1.87 8.95
N THR A 66 -7.03 1.22 9.94
CA THR A 66 -5.59 0.96 9.98
C THR A 66 -5.15 0.09 8.81
N GLN A 67 -5.92 -0.96 8.45
CA GLN A 67 -5.61 -1.78 7.27
C GLN A 67 -5.62 -0.95 5.97
N VAL A 68 -6.58 -0.05 5.80
CA VAL A 68 -6.64 0.85 4.63
C VAL A 68 -5.47 1.82 4.61
N LYS A 69 -5.11 2.43 5.76
CA LYS A 69 -3.92 3.29 5.85
C LYS A 69 -2.67 2.54 5.41
N VAL A 70 -2.43 1.36 5.98
CA VAL A 70 -1.26 0.54 5.64
C VAL A 70 -1.31 0.11 4.17
N LEU A 71 -2.48 -0.22 3.61
CA LEU A 71 -2.60 -0.50 2.18
C LEU A 71 -2.14 0.68 1.31
N LEU A 72 -2.54 1.90 1.65
CA LEU A 72 -2.13 3.11 0.91
C LEU A 72 -0.62 3.36 1.03
N HIS A 73 -0.05 3.14 2.21
CA HIS A 73 1.40 3.17 2.46
C HIS A 73 2.14 2.19 1.56
N GLU A 74 1.71 0.94 1.54
CA GLU A 74 2.32 -0.10 0.71
C GLU A 74 2.16 0.17 -0.81
N ILE A 75 1.03 0.75 -1.24
CA ILE A 75 0.84 1.19 -2.62
C ILE A 75 1.77 2.36 -2.97
N HIS A 76 1.99 3.31 -2.06
CA HIS A 76 2.96 4.38 -2.25
C HIS A 76 4.34 3.81 -2.57
N HIS A 77 4.79 2.83 -1.77
CA HIS A 77 6.05 2.15 -2.01
C HIS A 77 6.14 1.50 -3.39
N ILE A 78 5.09 0.80 -3.82
CA ILE A 78 5.05 0.19 -5.15
C ILE A 78 5.18 1.25 -6.26
N LEU A 79 4.52 2.40 -6.11
CA LEU A 79 4.42 3.42 -7.15
C LEU A 79 5.59 4.40 -7.22
N ASN A 80 6.30 4.60 -6.11
CA ASN A 80 7.31 5.66 -5.97
C ASN A 80 8.69 5.16 -5.55
N ASP A 81 8.80 4.04 -4.83
CA ASP A 81 10.05 3.69 -4.12
C ASP A 81 10.80 2.48 -4.74
N MET A 82 10.16 1.74 -5.66
CA MET A 82 10.70 0.50 -6.22
C MET A 82 11.85 0.72 -7.23
N THR A 83 13.08 0.72 -6.70
CA THR A 83 14.25 0.17 -7.40
C THR A 83 14.10 -1.35 -7.53
N LYS A 84 14.56 -1.94 -8.64
CA LYS A 84 14.36 -3.35 -9.06
C LYS A 84 15.00 -4.44 -8.15
N THR A 85 15.31 -4.12 -6.90
CA THR A 85 15.96 -5.04 -5.96
C THR A 85 14.95 -5.45 -4.89
N SER A 86 14.79 -6.76 -4.69
CA SER A 86 13.89 -7.36 -3.69
C SER A 86 14.20 -6.84 -2.28
N TYR A 87 13.45 -5.84 -1.83
CA TYR A 87 13.49 -5.30 -0.48
C TYR A 87 12.23 -5.76 0.27
N PHE A 88 12.39 -6.15 1.53
CA PHE A 88 11.28 -6.44 2.44
C PHE A 88 10.89 -5.13 3.13
N ILE A 89 9.91 -4.44 2.55
CA ILE A 89 9.40 -3.16 3.05
C ILE A 89 8.54 -3.44 4.28
N GLY A 90 8.84 -2.86 5.44
CA GLY A 90 8.06 -3.07 6.69
C GLY A 90 8.69 -4.02 7.73
N LEU A 91 9.76 -4.77 7.41
CA LEU A 91 10.51 -5.55 8.41
C LEU A 91 11.83 -4.90 8.83
N ASN A 92 12.47 -4.11 7.96
CA ASN A 92 13.72 -3.42 8.24
C ASN A 92 13.44 -1.93 8.49
N MET A 93 12.95 -1.65 9.70
CA MET A 93 12.62 -0.32 10.22
C MET A 93 13.87 0.38 10.78
N GLU A 94 14.56 1.16 9.95
CA GLU A 94 15.25 2.36 10.44
C GLU A 94 14.72 3.57 9.66
N HIS A 95 14.50 4.68 10.36
CA HIS A 95 13.93 5.95 9.88
C HIS A 95 14.58 6.47 8.60
N ILE A 96 14.12 5.95 7.46
CA ILE A 96 14.50 6.41 6.12
C ILE A 96 13.37 7.33 5.65
N GLU A 97 13.71 8.48 5.09
CA GLU A 97 12.79 9.52 4.60
C GLU A 97 11.62 8.97 3.74
N ILE A 98 11.83 7.83 3.09
CA ILE A 98 10.87 7.10 2.26
C ILE A 98 9.66 6.60 3.07
N GLU A 99 9.89 6.06 4.28
CA GLU A 99 8.80 5.55 5.14
C GLU A 99 7.98 6.71 5.72
N GLU A 100 8.63 7.81 6.11
CA GLU A 100 7.93 9.01 6.60
C GLU A 100 7.05 9.63 5.50
N GLU A 101 7.54 9.65 4.26
CA GLU A 101 6.76 10.12 3.12
C GLU A 101 5.58 9.19 2.82
N ALA A 102 5.78 7.87 2.84
CA ALA A 102 4.71 6.91 2.62
C ALA A 102 3.61 7.02 3.69
N ASP A 103 3.98 7.16 4.97
CA ASP A 103 3.02 7.36 6.07
C ASP A 103 2.23 8.66 5.89
N ARG A 104 2.92 9.75 5.56
CA ARG A 104 2.31 11.06 5.31
C ARG A 104 1.35 11.02 4.14
N VAL A 105 1.75 10.43 3.01
CA VAL A 105 0.89 10.31 1.83
C VAL A 105 -0.33 9.45 2.13
N ALA A 106 -0.17 8.34 2.87
CA ALA A 106 -1.28 7.49 3.27
C ALA A 106 -2.30 8.24 4.13
N ASP A 107 -1.86 9.04 5.10
CA ASP A 107 -2.73 9.87 5.93
C ASP A 107 -3.47 10.92 5.09
N GLU A 108 -2.76 11.67 4.25
CA GLU A 108 -3.36 12.74 3.43
C GLU A 108 -4.38 12.19 2.41
N VAL A 109 -4.10 11.04 1.78
CA VAL A 109 -5.05 10.37 0.89
C VAL A 109 -6.28 9.90 1.68
N LEU A 110 -6.09 9.31 2.85
CA LEU A 110 -7.22 8.83 3.66
C LEU A 110 -8.12 9.98 4.11
N GLU A 111 -7.54 11.12 4.48
CA GLU A 111 -8.28 12.35 4.81
C GLU A 111 -9.04 12.90 3.60
N TYR A 112 -8.39 12.99 2.44
CA TYR A 112 -9.03 13.42 1.20
C TYR A 112 -10.25 12.56 0.82
N LEU A 113 -10.11 11.23 0.92
CA LEU A 113 -11.18 10.29 0.63
C LEU A 113 -12.32 10.38 1.65
N ALA A 114 -12.02 10.61 2.92
CA ALA A 114 -13.03 10.81 3.96
C ALA A 114 -13.80 12.13 3.79
N ALA A 115 -13.16 13.17 3.26
CA ALA A 115 -13.79 14.47 3.02
C ALA A 115 -14.61 14.54 1.71
N SER A 116 -14.43 13.57 0.80
CA SER A 116 -15.06 13.54 -0.53
C SER A 116 -16.32 12.65 -0.60
N GLN A 117 -16.77 12.10 0.54
CA GLN A 117 -17.99 11.31 0.70
C GLN A 117 -19.09 12.13 1.37
#